data_AF-W5YLU5-F1
#
_entry.id   AF-W5YLU5-F1
#
_cell.length_a   1.000
_cell.length_b   1.000
_cell.length_c   1.000
_cell.angle_alpha   90.00
_cell.angle_beta   90.00
_cell.angle_gamma   90.00
#
_symmetry.space_group_name_H-M   'P 1'
#
loop_
_entity.id
_entity.type
_entity.pdbx_description
1 polymer ?
#
loop_
_entity_poly.entity_id
_entity_poly.type
_entity_poly.pdbx_seq_one_letter_code
_entity_poly.pdbx_strand_id
1 'polypeptide(L)'
;MFFKKNKLALAITSSAALALVGCGGGSGSGGDSEGGNPNQDTGGSYSVTAIDGYLENAEIYVDVISNGKLDQSELDNGPVGRTNAQGVAVLESALAGEELLVRAVAGETRDSDSGIVDSTFVLSAGVGSEVFTPFTHLSKVTGASLNDIAAQLNVDVSLISGDFVKAKEDAATKDNAAVTHALARFVVTELKQGLVQVESIGAALGDAKNAIEIAIANGQDPDLIEVELDDNNSGAVVEGQPTRLAFSKDFLAGEDTWTAYRFDDSGDQEQFYFRFGNANDDSAFCLTSERMSFLNDETITPPANDCVTSATFAVNESGQLELSYSDADVFDMLYRFSEEREADQGGTFTYKMFLMVKSNGEMLWVDNNEFVRDAGDYRDAPAETVFSMMDDNDDGGVVEQMFVGADFETTDTYEYKTYGEISEGTVSHFEVNKEPDAFEVRWFISPLCEFINENNCQQDEPMAREDEGNENMHTHVYLPYRTAGQLQLVWDWKPYDNEREMLFIQSPSGQLIGNIFSEFQSRDDGTQGTN
;
A
#
# COMPACT_ATOMS: atom_id res chain seq x y z
N MET A 1 43.02 9.63 -51.97
CA MET A 1 42.21 8.44 -52.32
C MET A 1 41.15 8.35 -51.22
N PHE A 2 40.04 9.10 -51.27
CA PHE A 2 38.81 8.84 -52.06
C PHE A 2 38.34 7.37 -51.86
N PHE A 3 37.15 7.10 -51.31
CA PHE A 3 35.85 7.67 -51.71
C PHE A 3 34.94 8.26 -50.59
N LYS A 4 34.05 9.17 -51.00
CA LYS A 4 32.81 9.60 -50.30
C LYS A 4 31.58 8.97 -50.98
N LYS A 5 30.51 8.65 -50.23
CA LYS A 5 29.07 8.81 -50.57
C LYS A 5 28.32 8.94 -49.23
N ASN A 6 27.61 10.02 -48.87
CA ASN A 6 26.42 10.71 -49.41
C ASN A 6 25.07 9.98 -49.27
N LYS A 7 24.29 10.51 -48.32
CA LYS A 7 22.83 10.47 -48.06
C LYS A 7 21.91 9.82 -49.11
N LEU A 8 20.95 9.03 -48.61
CA LEU A 8 19.56 9.06 -49.08
C LEU A 8 18.64 9.07 -47.85
N ALA A 9 17.62 9.92 -47.85
CA ALA A 9 16.57 9.93 -46.85
C ALA A 9 15.30 9.29 -47.45
N LEU A 10 14.49 8.63 -46.62
CA LEU A 10 13.13 8.27 -46.99
C LEU A 10 12.23 8.45 -45.76
N ALA A 11 11.33 9.42 -45.84
CA ALA A 11 10.26 9.60 -44.87
C ALA A 11 9.03 8.82 -45.34
N ILE A 12 8.33 8.17 -44.42
CA ILE A 12 6.99 7.62 -44.67
C ILE A 12 6.05 8.27 -43.66
N THR A 13 5.42 9.35 -44.09
CA THR A 13 4.22 9.90 -43.47
C THR A 13 3.02 9.05 -43.89
N SER A 14 2.20 8.64 -42.92
CA SER A 14 0.83 8.18 -43.18
C SER A 14 -0.08 8.85 -42.17
N SER A 15 -0.99 9.66 -42.68
CA SER A 15 -1.83 10.56 -41.88
C SER A 15 -3.31 10.22 -42.06
N ALA A 16 -4.04 10.44 -40.97
CA ALA A 16 -5.47 10.73 -40.90
C ALA A 16 -6.48 9.61 -41.24
N ALA A 17 -7.32 9.31 -40.25
CA ALA A 17 -8.74 9.62 -40.35
C ALA A 17 -9.34 9.88 -38.95
N LEU A 18 -9.51 11.17 -38.59
CA LEU A 18 -10.34 11.58 -37.46
C LEU A 18 -11.81 11.62 -37.93
N ALA A 19 -12.68 10.83 -37.30
CA ALA A 19 -14.12 10.90 -37.55
C ALA A 19 -14.78 11.86 -36.56
N LEU A 20 -15.02 13.11 -36.99
CA LEU A 20 -15.94 14.00 -36.27
C LEU A 20 -17.37 13.50 -36.50
N VAL A 21 -18.09 13.16 -35.44
CA VAL A 21 -19.56 13.05 -35.47
C VAL A 21 -20.14 14.31 -34.84
N GLY A 22 -20.65 15.21 -35.67
CA GLY A 22 -21.20 16.50 -35.24
C GLY A 22 -22.67 16.41 -34.86
N CYS A 23 -23.06 17.27 -33.92
CA CYS A 23 -24.46 17.55 -33.57
C CYS A 23 -25.27 18.03 -34.81
N GLY A 24 -26.50 17.55 -34.96
CA GLY A 24 -27.38 17.91 -36.07
C GLY A 24 -28.86 17.75 -35.72
N GLY A 25 -29.53 18.87 -35.43
CA GLY A 25 -30.96 18.89 -35.08
C GLY A 25 -31.90 19.13 -36.26
N GLY A 26 -33.09 18.53 -36.16
CA GLY A 26 -34.39 19.08 -36.57
C GLY A 26 -34.62 19.59 -37.99
N SER A 27 -35.35 18.82 -38.80
CA SER A 27 -36.60 19.26 -39.48
C SER A 27 -37.28 18.05 -40.15
N GLY A 28 -38.61 18.01 -40.16
CA GLY A 28 -39.36 16.79 -40.53
C GLY A 28 -40.37 16.97 -41.65
N SER A 29 -40.95 15.85 -42.10
CA SER A 29 -42.35 15.75 -42.56
C SER A 29 -42.75 14.31 -42.95
N GLY A 30 -43.86 13.82 -42.38
CA GLY A 30 -44.82 12.96 -43.09
C GLY A 30 -44.80 11.45 -42.81
N GLY A 31 -45.92 10.93 -42.29
CA GLY A 31 -46.39 9.56 -42.62
C GLY A 31 -46.70 8.60 -41.47
N ASP A 32 -47.83 8.83 -40.79
CA ASP A 32 -48.75 7.83 -40.22
C ASP A 32 -48.27 6.67 -39.31
N SER A 33 -48.52 6.85 -38.02
CA SER A 33 -49.38 6.00 -37.16
C SER A 33 -49.25 4.46 -37.17
N GLU A 34 -48.75 3.88 -36.06
CA GLU A 34 -49.59 3.22 -35.05
C GLU A 34 -48.79 2.94 -33.75
N GLY A 35 -49.49 2.73 -32.63
CA GLY A 35 -48.93 2.95 -31.28
C GLY A 35 -48.10 1.80 -30.68
N GLY A 36 -46.99 2.16 -30.03
CA GLY A 36 -46.20 1.30 -29.15
C GLY A 36 -45.69 2.08 -27.93
N ASN A 37 -45.74 1.45 -26.76
CA ASN A 37 -45.38 2.01 -25.45
C ASN A 37 -43.95 2.60 -25.43
N PRO A 38 -43.68 3.77 -24.82
CA PRO A 38 -42.32 4.26 -24.66
C PRO A 38 -41.59 3.44 -23.58
N ASN A 39 -41.00 2.31 -23.98
CA ASN A 39 -39.93 1.70 -23.20
C ASN A 39 -38.67 2.52 -23.48
N GLN A 40 -38.38 3.49 -22.62
CA GLN A 40 -37.22 4.36 -22.73
C GLN A 40 -35.98 3.58 -22.26
N ASP A 41 -35.46 2.74 -23.15
CA ASP A 41 -34.11 2.21 -23.08
C ASP A 41 -33.13 3.35 -23.42
N THR A 42 -32.41 3.82 -22.40
CA THR A 42 -31.27 4.72 -22.54
C THR A 42 -30.05 4.10 -21.87
N GLY A 43 -29.61 2.94 -22.34
CA GLY A 43 -28.33 2.33 -21.99
C GLY A 43 -27.11 3.13 -22.47
N GLY A 44 -26.93 4.34 -21.95
CA GLY A 44 -25.69 5.12 -22.05
C GLY A 44 -24.81 4.94 -20.81
N SER A 45 -23.54 5.31 -20.92
CA SER A 45 -22.60 5.44 -19.81
C SER A 45 -21.89 6.79 -19.85
N TYR A 46 -21.32 7.20 -18.71
CA TYR A 46 -20.43 8.34 -18.59
C TYR A 46 -19.22 7.96 -17.72
N SER A 47 -18.28 8.88 -17.53
CA SER A 47 -17.06 8.62 -16.76
C SER A 47 -16.85 9.66 -15.67
N VAL A 48 -16.30 9.21 -14.55
CA VAL A 48 -15.84 10.06 -13.46
C VAL A 48 -14.37 9.76 -13.16
N THR A 49 -13.61 10.73 -12.66
CA THR A 49 -12.20 10.59 -12.32
C THR A 49 -11.95 10.99 -10.87
N ALA A 50 -11.24 10.16 -10.11
CA ALA A 50 -10.82 10.41 -8.74
C ALA A 50 -9.34 10.79 -8.66
N ILE A 51 -9.03 11.94 -8.06
CA ILE A 51 -7.70 12.55 -8.09
C ILE A 51 -7.33 13.18 -6.74
N ASP A 52 -6.53 12.48 -5.94
CA ASP A 52 -5.50 13.07 -5.08
C ASP A 52 -4.17 13.06 -5.86
N GLY A 53 -3.45 11.93 -5.88
CA GLY A 53 -2.96 11.37 -7.14
C GLY A 53 -4.07 10.54 -7.83
N TYR A 54 -3.79 9.81 -8.91
CA TYR A 54 -4.81 8.93 -9.51
C TYR A 54 -5.16 7.79 -8.55
N LEU A 55 -6.39 7.80 -8.04
CA LEU A 55 -6.87 6.81 -7.08
C LEU A 55 -7.41 5.58 -7.80
N GLU A 56 -6.62 4.52 -7.92
CA GLU A 56 -6.98 3.22 -8.47
C GLU A 56 -7.74 2.36 -7.46
N ASN A 57 -8.78 1.65 -7.93
CA ASN A 57 -9.61 0.78 -7.11
C ASN A 57 -10.32 1.52 -5.95
N ALA A 58 -10.50 2.83 -6.06
CA ALA A 58 -11.38 3.58 -5.19
C ALA A 58 -12.85 3.25 -5.50
N GLU A 59 -13.66 3.15 -4.45
CA GLU A 59 -15.08 2.82 -4.54
C GLU A 59 -15.93 4.05 -4.85
N ILE A 60 -16.88 3.91 -5.77
CA ILE A 60 -17.87 4.96 -6.09
C ILE A 60 -19.18 4.64 -5.39
N TYR A 61 -19.73 5.57 -4.63
CA TYR A 61 -21.05 5.49 -3.99
C TYR A 61 -21.97 6.63 -4.46
N VAL A 62 -23.27 6.48 -4.24
CA VAL A 62 -24.26 7.55 -4.40
C VAL A 62 -24.50 8.22 -3.05
N ASP A 63 -24.38 9.55 -2.99
CA ASP A 63 -24.70 10.40 -1.82
C ASP A 63 -26.22 10.63 -1.79
N VAL A 64 -26.95 9.65 -1.26
CA VAL A 64 -28.43 9.61 -1.22
C VAL A 64 -28.98 10.67 -0.27
N ILE A 65 -28.19 11.07 0.73
CA ILE A 65 -28.56 12.08 1.74
C ILE A 65 -28.07 13.49 1.35
N SER A 66 -27.25 13.60 0.31
CA SER A 66 -26.68 14.83 -0.27
C SER A 66 -25.80 15.63 0.70
N ASN A 67 -25.13 14.96 1.62
CA ASN A 67 -24.39 15.60 2.72
C ASN A 67 -22.86 15.65 2.53
N GLY A 68 -22.33 15.04 1.45
CA GLY A 68 -20.92 15.01 1.09
C GLY A 68 -20.05 14.04 1.90
N LYS A 69 -20.67 13.14 2.68
CA LYS A 69 -20.05 12.12 3.54
C LYS A 69 -20.70 10.77 3.26
N LEU A 70 -19.95 9.69 3.47
CA LEU A 70 -20.47 8.34 3.27
C LEU A 70 -21.15 7.84 4.53
N ASP A 71 -22.48 7.69 4.50
CA ASP A 71 -23.29 7.20 5.60
C ASP A 71 -23.46 5.67 5.56
N GLN A 72 -23.80 5.06 6.71
CA GLN A 72 -24.01 3.61 6.81
C GLN A 72 -25.06 3.08 5.81
N SER A 73 -26.12 3.85 5.54
CA SER A 73 -27.14 3.46 4.55
C SER A 73 -26.63 3.40 3.11
N GLU A 74 -25.50 4.05 2.82
CA GLU A 74 -24.89 4.07 1.49
C GLU A 74 -23.84 2.95 1.39
N LEU A 75 -23.09 2.70 2.48
CA LEU A 75 -22.29 1.48 2.65
C LEU A 75 -23.15 0.21 2.48
N ASP A 76 -24.33 0.16 3.10
CA ASP A 76 -25.28 -0.97 3.03
C ASP A 76 -25.80 -1.23 1.59
N ASN A 77 -25.81 -0.21 0.72
CA ASN A 77 -26.20 -0.37 -0.69
C ASN A 77 -25.05 -0.87 -1.57
N GLY A 78 -23.80 -0.77 -1.10
CA GLY A 78 -22.59 -1.11 -1.84
C GLY A 78 -22.20 -0.09 -2.92
N PRO A 79 -20.98 -0.20 -3.46
CA PRO A 79 -20.47 0.71 -4.48
C PRO A 79 -21.14 0.46 -5.84
N VAL A 80 -21.38 1.55 -6.59
CA VAL A 80 -21.90 1.53 -7.97
C VAL A 80 -20.80 1.38 -9.03
N GLY A 81 -19.53 1.40 -8.62
CA GLY A 81 -18.38 1.18 -9.49
C GLY A 81 -17.06 1.27 -8.72
N ARG A 82 -15.96 0.92 -9.38
CA ARG A 82 -14.59 1.17 -8.90
C ARG A 82 -13.75 1.83 -10.00
N THR A 83 -12.74 2.61 -9.60
CA THR A 83 -11.82 3.28 -10.52
C THR A 83 -10.69 2.35 -11.01
N ASN A 84 -10.09 2.68 -12.15
CA ASN A 84 -8.91 2.01 -12.70
C ASN A 84 -7.58 2.74 -12.36
N ALA A 85 -6.44 2.23 -12.83
CA ALA A 85 -5.10 2.83 -12.77
C ALA A 85 -4.95 4.29 -13.27
N GLN A 86 -6.00 4.92 -13.80
CA GLN A 86 -6.03 6.35 -14.17
C GLN A 86 -7.05 7.13 -13.33
N GLY A 87 -7.50 6.58 -12.20
CA GLY A 87 -8.55 7.14 -11.37
C GLY A 87 -9.95 7.12 -12.01
N VAL A 88 -10.13 6.48 -13.18
CA VAL A 88 -11.38 6.59 -13.96
C VAL A 88 -12.32 5.43 -13.65
N ALA A 89 -13.58 5.73 -13.33
CA ALA A 89 -14.70 4.79 -13.31
C ALA A 89 -15.69 5.09 -14.45
N VAL A 90 -16.25 4.04 -15.06
CA VAL A 90 -17.33 4.16 -16.07
C VAL A 90 -18.64 3.75 -15.43
N LEU A 91 -19.61 4.66 -15.40
CA LEU A 91 -20.87 4.53 -14.67
C LEU A 91 -22.09 4.54 -15.61
N GLU A 92 -23.21 3.99 -15.16
CA GLU A 92 -24.48 4.03 -15.91
C GLU A 92 -24.99 5.47 -16.02
N SER A 93 -25.44 5.89 -17.21
CA SER A 93 -25.94 7.26 -17.46
C SER A 93 -27.15 7.67 -16.61
N ALA A 94 -27.84 6.73 -15.97
CA ALA A 94 -28.86 7.02 -14.97
C ALA A 94 -28.32 7.79 -13.74
N LEU A 95 -27.03 7.58 -13.40
CA LEU A 95 -26.37 8.20 -12.24
C LEU A 95 -25.83 9.61 -12.53
N ALA A 96 -25.83 10.07 -13.80
CA ALA A 96 -25.19 11.33 -14.19
C ALA A 96 -25.84 12.61 -13.61
N GLY A 97 -27.02 12.48 -12.98
CA GLY A 97 -27.70 13.56 -12.25
C GLY A 97 -27.67 13.41 -10.72
N GLU A 98 -27.09 12.32 -10.21
CA GLU A 98 -26.98 12.06 -8.77
C GLU A 98 -25.73 12.74 -8.18
N GLU A 99 -25.69 12.88 -6.86
CA GLU A 99 -24.45 13.19 -6.16
C GLU A 99 -23.70 11.89 -5.86
N LEU A 100 -22.38 11.91 -6.01
CA LEU A 100 -21.52 10.74 -5.80
C LEU A 100 -20.44 11.03 -4.77
N LEU A 101 -19.92 9.95 -4.21
CA LEU A 101 -18.78 9.92 -3.31
C LEU A 101 -17.73 8.98 -3.91
N VAL A 102 -16.46 9.32 -3.72
CA VAL A 102 -15.33 8.42 -3.94
C VAL A 102 -14.77 8.05 -2.58
N ARG A 103 -14.71 6.76 -2.27
CA ARG A 103 -14.08 6.24 -1.05
C ARG A 103 -12.76 5.57 -1.44
N ALA A 104 -11.65 6.16 -1.02
CA ALA A 104 -10.35 5.51 -1.02
C ALA A 104 -10.26 4.63 0.23
N VAL A 105 -10.07 3.33 0.04
CA VAL A 105 -10.16 2.33 1.10
C VAL A 105 -8.76 1.89 1.52
N ALA A 106 -8.49 1.91 2.83
CA ALA A 106 -7.22 1.48 3.40
C ALA A 106 -6.90 0.03 3.00
N GLY A 107 -5.66 -0.22 2.56
CA GLY A 107 -5.19 -1.53 2.08
C GLY A 107 -5.71 -1.94 0.70
N GLU A 108 -6.78 -1.32 0.19
CA GLU A 108 -7.42 -1.70 -1.07
C GLU A 108 -7.11 -0.72 -2.23
N THR A 109 -7.27 0.59 -1.99
CA THR A 109 -7.07 1.64 -3.00
C THR A 109 -5.59 1.93 -3.16
N ARG A 110 -5.13 2.11 -4.40
CA ARG A 110 -3.76 2.55 -4.73
C ARG A 110 -3.82 3.96 -5.27
N ASP A 111 -3.17 4.89 -4.59
CA ASP A 111 -2.88 6.23 -5.07
C ASP A 111 -1.63 6.21 -5.96
N SER A 112 -1.59 7.03 -7.02
CA SER A 112 -0.39 7.18 -7.86
C SER A 112 0.77 7.85 -7.12
N ASP A 113 0.44 8.66 -6.11
CA ASP A 113 1.41 9.38 -5.30
C ASP A 113 1.81 8.57 -4.06
N SER A 114 0.85 8.27 -3.18
CA SER A 114 1.07 7.60 -1.90
C SER A 114 1.03 6.07 -1.91
N GLY A 115 0.96 5.43 -3.08
CA GLY A 115 0.96 3.97 -3.20
C GLY A 115 -0.29 3.34 -2.57
N ILE A 116 -0.18 2.21 -1.87
CA ILE A 116 -1.33 1.62 -1.19
C ILE A 116 -1.79 2.55 -0.06
N VAL A 117 -3.06 2.95 -0.09
CA VAL A 117 -3.66 3.86 0.89
C VAL A 117 -3.62 3.25 2.29
N ASP A 118 -3.07 3.99 3.24
CA ASP A 118 -2.89 3.62 4.65
C ASP A 118 -4.15 3.87 5.50
N SER A 119 -4.82 5.00 5.28
CA SER A 119 -6.04 5.41 5.99
C SER A 119 -7.20 5.67 5.02
N THR A 120 -8.39 5.14 5.33
CA THR A 120 -9.59 5.30 4.49
C THR A 120 -10.05 6.76 4.49
N PHE A 121 -10.30 7.34 3.32
CA PHE A 121 -10.85 8.70 3.17
C PHE A 121 -11.93 8.76 2.10
N VAL A 122 -12.74 9.83 2.13
CA VAL A 122 -13.85 10.05 1.19
C VAL A 122 -13.70 11.42 0.53
N LEU A 123 -13.70 11.44 -0.79
CA LEU A 123 -13.85 12.65 -1.60
C LEU A 123 -15.30 12.75 -2.10
N SER A 124 -15.78 13.98 -2.25
CA SER A 124 -17.11 14.26 -2.78
C SER A 124 -17.06 15.43 -3.76
N ALA A 125 -18.13 15.64 -4.52
CA ALA A 125 -18.25 16.75 -5.44
C ALA A 125 -19.72 17.18 -5.57
N GLY A 126 -19.98 18.35 -6.17
CA GLY A 126 -21.33 18.77 -6.50
C GLY A 126 -21.93 17.96 -7.66
N VAL A 127 -23.27 17.93 -7.74
CA VAL A 127 -24.04 17.31 -8.83
C VAL A 127 -23.41 17.58 -10.20
N GLY A 128 -23.17 16.51 -10.96
CA GLY A 128 -22.66 16.59 -12.33
C GLY A 128 -21.16 16.91 -12.46
N SER A 129 -20.38 16.84 -11.37
CA SER A 129 -18.92 16.84 -11.48
C SER A 129 -18.43 15.51 -12.05
N GLU A 130 -17.63 15.57 -13.11
CA GLU A 130 -16.93 14.40 -13.68
C GLU A 130 -15.55 14.17 -13.02
N VAL A 131 -15.11 15.07 -12.13
CA VAL A 131 -13.83 14.99 -11.42
C VAL A 131 -14.06 15.18 -9.92
N PHE A 132 -13.42 14.31 -9.13
CA PHE A 132 -13.47 14.28 -7.67
C PHE A 132 -12.06 14.56 -7.15
N THR A 133 -11.86 15.76 -6.60
CA THR A 133 -10.60 16.21 -6.02
C THR A 133 -10.80 16.59 -4.56
N PRO A 134 -9.72 16.69 -3.77
CA PRO A 134 -9.80 17.29 -2.43
C PRO A 134 -10.43 18.69 -2.42
N PHE A 135 -10.26 19.49 -3.49
CA PHE A 135 -10.90 20.80 -3.61
C PHE A 135 -12.39 20.73 -3.94
N THR A 136 -12.85 19.75 -4.74
CA THR A 136 -14.31 19.54 -4.92
C THR A 136 -14.96 19.05 -3.64
N HIS A 137 -14.24 18.24 -2.85
CA HIS A 137 -14.70 17.77 -1.54
C HIS A 137 -14.83 18.94 -0.55
N LEU A 138 -13.79 19.78 -0.42
CA LEU A 138 -13.85 21.01 0.38
C LEU A 138 -15.01 21.91 -0.06
N SER A 139 -15.22 22.10 -1.36
CA SER A 139 -16.33 22.90 -1.88
C SER A 139 -17.70 22.32 -1.52
N LYS A 140 -17.88 21.00 -1.64
CA LYS A 140 -19.13 20.29 -1.31
C LYS A 140 -19.43 20.31 0.19
N VAL A 141 -18.46 20.01 1.05
CA VAL A 141 -18.66 19.89 2.50
C VAL A 141 -18.78 21.26 3.19
N THR A 142 -17.93 22.22 2.83
CA THR A 142 -17.96 23.56 3.46
C THR A 142 -19.00 24.50 2.84
N GLY A 143 -19.49 24.19 1.64
CA GLY A 143 -20.36 25.06 0.85
C GLY A 143 -19.65 26.29 0.22
N ALA A 144 -18.32 26.41 0.36
CA ALA A 144 -17.54 27.41 -0.35
C ALA A 144 -17.54 27.13 -1.86
N SER A 145 -17.60 28.15 -2.72
CA SER A 145 -17.55 27.90 -4.16
C SER A 145 -16.12 27.61 -4.61
N LEU A 146 -15.95 26.76 -5.62
CA LEU A 146 -14.64 26.51 -6.25
C LEU A 146 -13.96 27.81 -6.73
N ASN A 147 -14.73 28.84 -7.11
CA ASN A 147 -14.14 30.15 -7.46
C ASN A 147 -13.53 30.87 -6.24
N ASP A 148 -14.11 30.72 -5.05
CA ASP A 148 -13.58 31.32 -3.82
C ASP A 148 -12.31 30.59 -3.38
N ILE A 149 -12.29 29.25 -3.45
CA ILE A 149 -11.10 28.41 -3.18
C ILE A 149 -9.98 28.74 -4.18
N ALA A 150 -10.30 28.81 -5.49
CA ALA A 150 -9.33 29.17 -6.52
C ALA A 150 -8.78 30.60 -6.33
N ALA A 151 -9.61 31.54 -5.89
CA ALA A 151 -9.20 32.91 -5.60
C ALA A 151 -8.32 33.02 -4.33
N GLN A 152 -8.61 32.23 -3.28
CA GLN A 152 -7.77 32.10 -2.08
C GLN A 152 -6.38 31.56 -2.44
N LEU A 153 -6.32 30.57 -3.32
CA LEU A 153 -5.08 29.96 -3.80
C LEU A 153 -4.39 30.74 -4.94
N ASN A 154 -5.06 31.73 -5.55
CA ASN A 154 -4.59 32.46 -6.74
C ASN A 154 -4.22 31.51 -7.91
N VAL A 155 -5.07 30.51 -8.17
CA VAL A 155 -4.96 29.57 -9.30
C VAL A 155 -6.19 29.65 -10.20
N ASP A 156 -6.13 29.05 -11.39
CA ASP A 156 -7.32 28.91 -12.24
C ASP A 156 -8.27 27.88 -11.63
N VAL A 157 -9.57 28.17 -11.64
CA VAL A 157 -10.60 27.25 -11.10
C VAL A 157 -10.60 25.90 -11.80
N SER A 158 -10.29 25.88 -13.10
CA SER A 158 -10.18 24.65 -13.90
C SER A 158 -9.04 23.72 -13.48
N LEU A 159 -8.06 24.23 -12.73
CA LEU A 159 -6.95 23.44 -12.22
C LEU A 159 -7.35 22.66 -10.96
N ILE A 160 -8.06 23.29 -10.02
CA ILE A 160 -8.53 22.63 -8.79
C ILE A 160 -9.77 21.75 -9.00
N SER A 161 -10.57 22.04 -10.04
CA SER A 161 -11.76 21.27 -10.42
C SER A 161 -11.49 20.27 -11.57
N GLY A 162 -10.23 19.99 -11.85
CA GLY A 162 -9.80 19.23 -13.01
C GLY A 162 -8.59 18.35 -12.71
N ASP A 163 -8.04 17.75 -13.75
CA ASP A 163 -6.91 16.83 -13.68
C ASP A 163 -5.59 17.62 -13.58
N PHE A 164 -5.24 18.03 -12.36
CA PHE A 164 -3.99 18.73 -12.08
C PHE A 164 -2.76 17.81 -12.21
N VAL A 165 -2.91 16.49 -12.03
CA VAL A 165 -1.81 15.51 -12.23
C VAL A 165 -1.33 15.60 -13.68
N LYS A 166 -2.26 15.52 -14.64
CA LYS A 166 -1.99 15.70 -16.06
C LYS A 166 -1.63 17.12 -16.45
N ALA A 167 -2.15 18.13 -15.75
CA ALA A 167 -1.78 19.53 -15.99
C ALA A 167 -0.29 19.83 -15.71
N LYS A 168 0.43 18.93 -15.02
CA LYS A 168 1.91 18.97 -14.90
C LYS A 168 2.64 18.74 -16.24
N GLU A 169 1.99 18.13 -17.23
CA GLU A 169 2.56 17.87 -18.56
C GLU A 169 2.61 19.12 -19.47
N ASP A 170 1.68 20.07 -19.29
CA ASP A 170 1.66 21.32 -20.07
C ASP A 170 2.58 22.37 -19.42
N ALA A 171 3.59 22.80 -20.16
CA ALA A 171 4.56 23.82 -19.73
C ALA A 171 3.94 25.19 -19.38
N ALA A 172 2.69 25.46 -19.77
CA ALA A 172 1.96 26.68 -19.37
C ALA A 172 1.32 26.58 -17.98
N THR A 173 1.00 25.37 -17.51
CA THR A 173 0.34 25.13 -16.21
C THR A 173 1.23 24.43 -15.19
N LYS A 174 2.34 23.80 -15.61
CA LYS A 174 3.18 22.91 -14.80
C LYS A 174 3.44 23.40 -13.37
N ASP A 175 3.94 24.62 -13.20
CA ASP A 175 4.35 25.12 -11.88
C ASP A 175 3.14 25.28 -10.94
N ASN A 176 2.02 25.82 -11.44
CA ASN A 176 0.78 25.92 -10.69
C ASN A 176 0.17 24.55 -10.43
N ALA A 177 0.21 23.64 -11.40
CA ALA A 177 -0.31 22.28 -11.29
C ALA A 177 0.42 21.49 -10.20
N ALA A 178 1.75 21.64 -10.11
CA ALA A 178 2.56 21.02 -9.08
C ALA A 178 2.26 21.58 -7.68
N VAL A 179 2.04 22.90 -7.54
CA VAL A 179 1.60 23.50 -6.27
C VAL A 179 0.17 23.06 -5.90
N THR A 180 -0.75 22.99 -6.87
CA THR A 180 -2.12 22.47 -6.67
C THR A 180 -2.11 21.00 -6.25
N HIS A 181 -1.16 20.20 -6.77
CA HIS A 181 -1.01 18.80 -6.41
C HIS A 181 -0.55 18.63 -4.96
N ALA A 182 0.52 19.31 -4.53
CA ALA A 182 0.96 19.28 -3.14
C ALA A 182 -0.11 19.81 -2.16
N LEU A 183 -0.93 20.78 -2.60
CA LEU A 183 -2.11 21.23 -1.84
C LEU A 183 -3.24 20.20 -1.78
N ALA A 184 -3.40 19.33 -2.78
CA ALA A 184 -4.37 18.25 -2.75
C ALA A 184 -3.99 17.23 -1.66
N ARG A 185 -2.71 16.83 -1.64
CA ARG A 185 -2.15 15.91 -0.65
C ARG A 185 -2.22 16.46 0.78
N PHE A 186 -1.94 17.76 0.99
CA PHE A 186 -2.22 18.42 2.28
C PHE A 186 -3.66 18.18 2.73
N VAL A 187 -4.65 18.43 1.87
CA VAL A 187 -6.07 18.24 2.23
C VAL A 187 -6.36 16.76 2.54
N VAL A 188 -5.80 15.80 1.80
CA VAL A 188 -6.00 14.37 2.08
C VAL A 188 -5.32 13.92 3.37
N THR A 189 -4.11 14.41 3.68
CA THR A 189 -3.42 14.16 4.96
C THR A 189 -4.30 14.56 6.14
N GLU A 190 -4.84 15.78 6.12
CA GLU A 190 -5.76 16.27 7.17
C GLU A 190 -7.07 15.45 7.24
N LEU A 191 -7.62 15.05 6.10
CA LEU A 191 -8.83 14.20 6.04
C LEU A 191 -8.57 12.80 6.59
N LYS A 192 -7.39 12.22 6.36
CA LYS A 192 -6.96 10.91 6.89
C LYS A 192 -6.75 10.96 8.41
N GLN A 193 -6.12 12.03 8.92
CA GLN A 193 -5.94 12.24 10.36
C GLN A 193 -7.28 12.41 11.09
N GLY A 194 -8.22 13.16 10.51
CA GLY A 194 -9.56 13.37 11.09
C GLY A 194 -9.59 14.18 12.39
N LEU A 195 -8.47 14.78 12.78
CA LEU A 195 -8.30 15.54 14.03
C LEU A 195 -8.90 16.95 13.96
N VAL A 196 -9.04 17.50 12.74
CA VAL A 196 -9.53 18.86 12.47
C VAL A 196 -10.87 18.86 11.73
N GLN A 197 -11.59 19.98 11.81
CA GLN A 197 -12.81 20.20 11.02
C GLN A 197 -12.44 20.59 9.59
N VAL A 198 -13.23 20.17 8.60
CA VAL A 198 -12.98 20.40 7.17
C VAL A 198 -12.92 21.90 6.83
N GLU A 199 -13.67 22.72 7.56
CA GLU A 199 -13.62 24.18 7.49
C GLU A 199 -12.26 24.75 7.93
N SER A 200 -11.56 24.12 8.88
CA SER A 200 -10.22 24.50 9.31
C SER A 200 -9.16 24.18 8.24
N ILE A 201 -9.29 23.02 7.59
CA ILE A 201 -8.45 22.64 6.43
C ILE A 201 -8.58 23.70 5.33
N GLY A 202 -9.82 24.04 4.96
CA GLY A 202 -10.12 25.08 3.96
C GLY A 202 -9.58 26.47 4.35
N ALA A 203 -9.59 26.83 5.63
CA ALA A 203 -9.00 28.07 6.11
C ALA A 203 -7.46 28.09 5.99
N ALA A 204 -6.81 26.96 6.25
CA ALA A 204 -5.35 26.80 6.22
C ALA A 204 -4.73 26.75 4.82
N LEU A 205 -5.50 26.46 3.77
CA LEU A 205 -5.05 26.37 2.37
C LEU A 205 -4.11 27.49 1.91
N GLY A 206 -4.32 28.73 2.37
CA GLY A 206 -3.47 29.87 2.02
C GLY A 206 -2.08 29.79 2.65
N ASP A 207 -2.00 29.35 3.91
CA ASP A 207 -0.73 29.19 4.63
C ASP A 207 0.00 27.92 4.17
N ALA A 208 -0.74 26.84 3.87
CA ALA A 208 -0.20 25.64 3.24
C ALA A 208 0.45 25.96 1.89
N LYS A 209 -0.22 26.75 1.05
CA LYS A 209 0.33 27.20 -0.23
C LYS A 209 1.63 28.00 -0.04
N ASN A 210 1.66 28.92 0.94
CA ASN A 210 2.86 29.71 1.23
C ASN A 210 4.04 28.84 1.66
N ALA A 211 3.80 27.82 2.50
CA ALA A 211 4.83 26.86 2.93
C ALA A 211 5.38 26.05 1.75
N ILE A 212 4.50 25.51 0.90
CA ILE A 212 4.86 24.78 -0.32
C ILE A 212 5.70 25.66 -1.27
N GLU A 213 5.28 26.90 -1.54
CA GLU A 213 6.04 27.81 -2.40
C GLU A 213 7.42 28.19 -1.84
N ILE A 214 7.57 28.26 -0.51
CA ILE A 214 8.87 28.48 0.15
C ILE A 214 9.78 27.25 -0.02
N ALA A 215 9.24 26.04 0.17
CA ALA A 215 9.97 24.79 -0.03
C ALA A 215 10.46 24.63 -1.48
N ILE A 216 9.60 24.90 -2.47
CA ILE A 216 9.98 24.91 -3.90
C ILE A 216 11.05 25.98 -4.17
N ALA A 217 10.92 27.18 -3.61
CA ALA A 217 11.92 28.25 -3.77
C ALA A 217 13.28 27.92 -3.14
N ASN A 218 13.31 27.02 -2.15
CA ASN A 218 14.54 26.47 -1.56
C ASN A 218 15.12 25.29 -2.37
N GLY A 219 14.42 24.82 -3.41
CA GLY A 219 14.87 23.77 -4.32
C GLY A 219 14.35 22.36 -4.03
N GLN A 220 13.35 22.20 -3.16
CA GLN A 220 12.65 20.93 -2.98
C GLN A 220 11.75 20.63 -4.20
N ASP A 221 11.60 19.35 -4.54
CA ASP A 221 10.69 18.91 -5.62
C ASP A 221 9.22 19.05 -5.15
N PRO A 222 8.36 19.78 -5.89
CA PRO A 222 6.92 19.83 -5.61
C PRO A 222 6.26 18.47 -5.35
N ASP A 223 6.66 17.42 -6.08
CA ASP A 223 6.06 16.09 -5.93
C ASP A 223 6.57 15.33 -4.70
N LEU A 224 7.51 15.90 -3.91
CA LEU A 224 8.02 15.39 -2.63
C LEU A 224 7.69 16.27 -1.42
N ILE A 225 7.12 17.46 -1.61
CA ILE A 225 6.74 18.35 -0.50
C ILE A 225 5.41 17.90 0.09
N GLU A 226 5.39 17.70 1.41
CA GLU A 226 4.16 17.62 2.19
C GLU A 226 4.16 18.65 3.31
N VAL A 227 2.96 19.08 3.67
CA VAL A 227 2.71 19.95 4.81
C VAL A 227 1.47 19.43 5.54
N GLU A 228 1.36 19.73 6.82
CA GLU A 228 0.25 19.34 7.69
C GLU A 228 -0.03 20.43 8.74
N LEU A 229 -1.15 20.34 9.43
CA LEU A 229 -1.45 21.17 10.60
C LEU A 229 -0.80 20.61 11.86
N ASP A 230 -0.19 21.48 12.65
CA ASP A 230 0.45 21.12 13.91
C ASP A 230 -0.56 20.59 14.94
N ASP A 231 -0.50 19.28 15.18
CA ASP A 231 -1.24 18.48 16.18
C ASP A 231 -1.20 19.04 17.60
N ASN A 232 -0.22 19.89 17.93
CA ASN A 232 -0.18 20.62 19.21
C ASN A 232 -1.27 21.72 19.31
N ASN A 233 -2.26 21.69 18.42
CA ASN A 233 -3.46 22.52 18.44
C ASN A 233 -3.15 24.01 18.24
N SER A 234 -2.01 24.31 17.59
CA SER A 234 -1.64 25.68 17.21
C SER A 234 -2.32 26.12 15.91
N GLY A 235 -2.69 25.16 15.06
CA GLY A 235 -3.23 25.40 13.72
C GLY A 235 -2.22 26.03 12.76
N ALA A 236 -0.92 26.00 13.11
CA ALA A 236 0.15 26.38 12.20
C ALA A 236 0.39 25.26 11.19
N VAL A 237 0.75 25.64 9.96
CA VAL A 237 1.25 24.68 8.97
C VAL A 237 2.71 24.35 9.27
N VAL A 238 3.02 23.07 9.31
CA VAL A 238 4.37 22.50 9.50
C VAL A 238 4.74 21.59 8.32
N GLU A 239 6.00 21.18 8.25
CA GLU A 239 6.46 20.15 7.29
C GLU A 239 5.91 18.79 7.73
N GLY A 240 5.17 18.13 6.85
CA GLY A 240 4.51 16.85 7.14
C GLY A 240 5.36 15.65 6.74
N GLN A 241 4.97 14.46 7.16
CA GLN A 241 5.59 13.23 6.64
C GLN A 241 5.26 13.05 5.15
N PRO A 242 6.22 12.68 4.28
CA PRO A 242 5.97 12.38 2.86
C PRO A 242 4.75 11.47 2.70
N THR A 243 3.77 11.74 1.83
CA THR A 243 2.67 10.78 1.60
C THR A 243 3.12 9.70 0.62
N ARG A 244 3.96 10.09 -0.35
CA ARG A 244 4.65 9.19 -1.28
C ARG A 244 5.32 8.03 -0.54
N LEU A 245 5.17 6.81 -1.08
CA LEU A 245 6.03 5.68 -0.72
C LEU A 245 7.43 5.93 -1.26
N ALA A 246 8.18 6.69 -0.50
CA ALA A 246 9.54 7.08 -0.76
C ALA A 246 10.30 7.01 0.56
N PHE A 247 11.52 6.52 0.48
CA PHE A 247 12.49 6.70 1.52
C PHE A 247 12.88 8.18 1.59
N SER A 248 12.81 8.78 2.77
CA SER A 248 13.48 10.04 3.08
C SER A 248 14.58 9.77 4.10
N LYS A 249 15.65 10.59 4.11
CA LYS A 249 16.73 10.41 5.09
C LYS A 249 16.22 10.58 6.53
N ASP A 250 15.24 11.45 6.74
CA ASP A 250 14.72 11.79 8.07
C ASP A 250 13.74 10.73 8.62
N PHE A 251 12.88 10.14 7.78
CA PHE A 251 12.03 8.99 8.17
C PHE A 251 12.89 7.84 8.67
N LEU A 252 13.93 7.57 7.91
CA LEU A 252 14.88 6.50 8.07
C LEU A 252 15.80 6.70 9.30
N ALA A 253 16.48 7.84 9.38
CA ALA A 253 17.36 8.19 10.50
C ALA A 253 16.62 8.64 11.77
N GLY A 254 15.28 8.68 11.75
CA GLY A 254 14.44 8.88 12.93
C GLY A 254 14.48 7.71 13.92
N GLU A 255 14.94 6.53 13.49
CA GLU A 255 15.08 5.33 14.32
C GLU A 255 16.56 4.94 14.47
N ASP A 256 16.98 4.59 15.69
CA ASP A 256 18.36 4.14 15.98
C ASP A 256 18.68 2.80 15.29
N THR A 257 17.65 1.96 15.05
CA THR A 257 17.77 0.57 14.59
C THR A 257 16.57 0.17 13.74
N TRP A 258 16.82 -0.62 12.70
CA TRP A 258 15.80 -1.31 11.92
C TRP A 258 16.13 -2.81 11.84
N THR A 259 15.10 -3.63 11.93
CA THR A 259 15.14 -5.09 11.79
C THR A 259 14.48 -5.47 10.48
N ALA A 260 15.06 -6.37 9.69
CA ALA A 260 14.46 -6.82 8.45
C ALA A 260 14.52 -8.32 8.20
N TYR A 261 13.61 -8.75 7.33
CA TYR A 261 13.38 -10.13 6.93
C TYR A 261 13.28 -10.16 5.42
N ARG A 262 14.20 -10.90 4.78
CA ARG A 262 14.18 -11.15 3.33
C ARG A 262 13.26 -12.31 3.03
N PHE A 263 12.54 -12.22 1.92
CA PHE A 263 11.82 -13.33 1.33
C PHE A 263 12.68 -13.87 0.19
N ASP A 264 13.35 -15.00 0.44
CA ASP A 264 14.23 -15.65 -0.53
C ASP A 264 14.00 -17.17 -0.67
N ASP A 265 14.50 -17.65 -1.81
CA ASP A 265 14.33 -19.01 -2.34
C ASP A 265 15.27 -20.06 -1.71
N SER A 266 16.30 -19.61 -1.00
CA SER A 266 17.32 -20.49 -0.46
C SER A 266 16.86 -21.14 0.86
N GLY A 267 15.78 -20.63 1.46
CA GLY A 267 15.12 -21.18 2.65
C GLY A 267 15.99 -21.17 3.90
N ASP A 268 17.09 -20.42 3.86
CA ASP A 268 17.86 -19.97 4.99
C ASP A 268 17.43 -18.54 5.32
N GLN A 269 16.37 -18.43 6.11
CA GLN A 269 15.82 -17.16 6.60
C GLN A 269 16.92 -16.23 7.13
N GLU A 270 17.37 -15.30 6.30
CA GLU A 270 18.33 -14.30 6.69
C GLU A 270 17.58 -13.09 7.25
N GLN A 271 17.63 -12.96 8.59
CA GLN A 271 17.34 -11.70 9.24
C GLN A 271 18.52 -10.75 9.00
N PHE A 272 18.22 -9.52 8.60
CA PHE A 272 19.22 -8.48 8.43
C PHE A 272 19.01 -7.39 9.47
N TYR A 273 20.11 -6.93 10.07
CA TYR A 273 20.07 -5.66 10.78
C TYR A 273 20.36 -4.54 9.81
N PHE A 274 19.47 -3.56 9.86
CA PHE A 274 19.56 -2.33 9.13
C PHE A 274 19.83 -1.20 10.13
N ARG A 275 20.82 -0.37 9.83
CA ARG A 275 21.22 0.71 10.75
C ARG A 275 21.51 2.02 10.02
N PHE A 276 21.11 3.14 10.64
CA PHE A 276 21.61 4.47 10.31
C PHE A 276 22.95 4.77 11.01
N GLY A 277 23.98 5.09 10.21
CA GLY A 277 25.38 5.15 10.68
C GLY A 277 25.96 3.75 10.94
N ASN A 278 27.28 3.56 11.06
CA ASN A 278 28.33 4.42 11.61
C ASN A 278 29.70 4.10 10.93
N ALA A 279 30.76 4.91 11.01
CA ALA A 279 30.96 6.15 11.77
C ALA A 279 31.77 7.24 11.02
N ASN A 280 31.76 7.24 9.68
CA ASN A 280 32.43 8.24 8.84
C ASN A 280 31.48 8.98 7.86
N ASP A 281 30.20 8.60 7.83
CA ASP A 281 29.12 9.25 7.08
C ASP A 281 27.87 9.15 7.96
N ASP A 282 27.23 10.29 8.22
CA ASP A 282 26.00 10.41 9.01
C ASP A 282 24.73 10.15 8.19
N SER A 283 24.87 9.92 6.88
CA SER A 283 23.77 9.75 5.94
C SER A 283 23.73 8.39 5.25
N ALA A 284 24.59 7.45 5.66
CA ALA A 284 24.62 6.07 5.17
C ALA A 284 23.68 5.15 5.97
N PHE A 285 22.84 4.42 5.25
CA PHE A 285 22.10 3.26 5.76
C PHE A 285 22.93 2.00 5.51
N CYS A 286 22.92 1.02 6.40
CA CYS A 286 23.80 -0.15 6.28
C CYS A 286 23.05 -1.47 6.52
N LEU A 287 23.24 -2.44 5.63
CA LEU A 287 22.95 -3.85 5.87
C LEU A 287 24.10 -4.49 6.65
N THR A 288 23.79 -5.11 7.77
CA THR A 288 24.68 -6.08 8.42
C THR A 288 23.91 -7.39 8.57
N SER A 289 24.30 -8.39 7.79
CA SER A 289 23.80 -9.76 7.98
C SER A 289 24.36 -10.34 9.27
N GLU A 290 23.47 -10.62 10.22
CA GLU A 290 23.74 -11.60 11.25
C GLU A 290 22.78 -12.75 11.02
N ARG A 291 23.31 -13.94 10.72
CA ARG A 291 22.48 -15.13 10.53
C ARG A 291 21.61 -15.31 11.76
N MET A 292 20.29 -15.30 11.56
CA MET A 292 19.32 -15.23 12.64
C MET A 292 19.54 -16.35 13.67
N SER A 293 19.41 -15.99 14.94
CA SER A 293 19.54 -16.92 16.05
C SER A 293 18.53 -16.61 17.15
N PHE A 294 17.31 -17.16 17.01
CA PHE A 294 16.18 -17.08 17.96
C PHE A 294 16.45 -17.64 19.39
N LEU A 295 17.71 -17.89 19.79
CA LEU A 295 18.08 -18.76 20.93
C LEU A 295 18.02 -18.09 22.31
N ASN A 296 18.03 -16.76 22.36
CA ASN A 296 18.22 -15.98 23.58
C ASN A 296 17.10 -14.95 23.76
N ASP A 297 16.62 -14.82 25.00
CA ASP A 297 15.72 -13.77 25.51
C ASP A 297 16.38 -12.36 25.54
N GLU A 298 17.43 -12.16 24.73
CA GLU A 298 18.20 -10.94 24.63
C GLU A 298 17.58 -10.04 23.55
N THR A 299 17.43 -8.74 23.85
CA THR A 299 17.11 -7.72 22.85
C THR A 299 18.07 -7.86 21.67
N ILE A 300 17.58 -7.64 20.44
CA ILE A 300 18.45 -7.49 19.26
C ILE A 300 19.50 -6.43 19.59
N THR A 301 20.76 -6.81 19.75
CA THR A 301 21.86 -5.86 19.90
C THR A 301 22.46 -5.59 18.53
N PRO A 302 22.36 -4.36 17.99
CA PRO A 302 22.98 -4.05 16.70
C PRO A 302 24.48 -4.36 16.73
N PRO A 303 25.05 -4.93 15.66
CA PRO A 303 26.46 -5.25 15.60
C PRO A 303 27.32 -4.03 15.94
N ALA A 304 28.26 -4.21 16.87
CA ALA A 304 29.09 -3.13 17.42
C ALA A 304 30.21 -2.64 16.46
N ASN A 305 30.22 -3.10 15.21
CA ASN A 305 31.26 -2.79 14.21
C ASN A 305 30.79 -1.66 13.27
N ASP A 306 31.75 -0.94 12.68
CA ASP A 306 31.47 0.06 11.64
C ASP A 306 30.88 -0.60 10.38
N CYS A 307 30.07 0.15 9.61
CA CYS A 307 29.51 -0.34 8.36
C CYS A 307 30.59 -0.71 7.33
N VAL A 308 30.39 -1.82 6.63
CA VAL A 308 31.18 -2.12 5.42
C VAL A 308 30.61 -1.34 4.23
N THR A 309 31.46 -0.60 3.52
CA THR A 309 31.05 0.25 2.38
C THR A 309 30.46 -0.53 1.19
N SER A 310 30.56 -1.85 1.19
CA SER A 310 29.93 -2.76 0.22
C SER A 310 28.55 -3.26 0.66
N ALA A 311 27.94 -2.62 1.65
CA ALA A 311 26.61 -2.95 2.17
C ALA A 311 25.86 -1.69 2.62
N THR A 312 26.20 -0.53 2.06
CA THR A 312 25.51 0.73 2.36
C THR A 312 24.46 1.05 1.29
N PHE A 313 23.42 1.77 1.67
CA PHE A 313 22.44 2.37 0.78
C PHE A 313 22.44 3.89 0.91
N ALA A 314 22.04 4.56 -0.16
CA ALA A 314 21.68 5.96 -0.16
C ALA A 314 20.23 6.12 -0.62
N VAL A 315 19.54 7.14 -0.12
CA VAL A 315 18.28 7.61 -0.72
C VAL A 315 18.62 8.42 -1.97
N ASN A 316 18.14 7.98 -3.13
CA ASN A 316 18.37 8.68 -4.40
C ASN A 316 17.37 9.84 -4.62
N GLU A 317 17.54 10.62 -5.69
CA GLU A 317 16.67 11.78 -6.00
C GLU A 317 15.19 11.39 -6.25
N SER A 318 14.91 10.10 -6.50
CA SER A 318 13.55 9.57 -6.69
C SER A 318 12.96 8.96 -5.40
N GLY A 319 13.65 9.05 -4.26
CA GLY A 319 13.20 8.49 -2.98
C GLY A 319 13.31 6.97 -2.90
N GLN A 320 14.18 6.35 -3.72
CA GLN A 320 14.46 4.90 -3.68
C GLN A 320 15.71 4.63 -2.84
N LEU A 321 15.83 3.44 -2.26
CA LEU A 321 17.06 3.00 -1.60
C LEU A 321 17.99 2.34 -2.62
N GLU A 322 19.10 2.99 -2.92
CA GLU A 322 20.11 2.57 -3.90
C GLU A 322 21.36 2.03 -3.18
N LEU A 323 21.78 0.79 -3.50
CA LEU A 323 23.01 0.23 -2.94
C LEU A 323 24.24 1.00 -3.45
N SER A 324 25.03 1.58 -2.53
CA SER A 324 26.08 2.57 -2.85
C SER A 324 27.28 2.02 -3.65
N TYR A 325 27.30 0.73 -3.96
CA TYR A 325 28.31 0.07 -4.78
C TYR A 325 27.77 -0.44 -6.13
N SER A 326 26.46 -0.28 -6.39
CA SER A 326 25.77 -0.80 -7.57
C SER A 326 24.57 0.09 -7.94
N ASP A 327 24.78 0.98 -8.92
CA ASP A 327 23.74 1.86 -9.52
C ASP A 327 22.54 1.09 -10.15
N ALA A 328 22.53 -0.24 -10.09
CA ALA A 328 21.49 -1.12 -10.65
C ALA A 328 20.55 -1.72 -9.59
N ASP A 329 20.96 -1.73 -8.32
CA ASP A 329 20.22 -2.36 -7.23
C ASP A 329 19.48 -1.30 -6.40
N VAL A 330 18.27 -0.96 -6.86
CA VAL A 330 17.34 -0.04 -6.18
C VAL A 330 16.16 -0.78 -5.58
N PHE A 331 15.73 -0.33 -4.41
CA PHE A 331 14.51 -0.76 -3.72
C PHE A 331 13.48 0.36 -3.71
N ASP A 332 12.24 0.01 -4.08
CA ASP A 332 11.06 0.85 -3.88
C ASP A 332 10.30 0.39 -2.63
N MET A 333 9.68 1.34 -1.93
CA MET A 333 8.75 1.05 -0.84
C MET A 333 7.39 0.64 -1.45
N LEU A 334 6.87 -0.54 -1.07
CA LEU A 334 5.56 -1.05 -1.52
C LEU A 334 4.43 -0.77 -0.54
N TYR A 335 4.77 -0.74 0.75
CA TYR A 335 3.82 -0.50 1.83
C TYR A 335 4.56 0.13 3.00
N ARG A 336 3.84 0.89 3.82
CA ARG A 336 4.32 1.39 5.09
C ARG A 336 3.20 1.42 6.12
N PHE A 337 3.57 1.36 7.38
CA PHE A 337 2.65 1.40 8.49
C PHE A 337 3.30 2.08 9.69
N SER A 338 2.51 2.81 10.47
CA SER A 338 2.97 3.48 11.69
C SER A 338 1.83 3.51 12.72
N GLU A 339 2.11 3.13 13.97
CA GLU A 339 1.14 3.26 15.08
C GLU A 339 1.84 3.42 16.44
N GLU A 340 1.15 3.98 17.43
CA GLU A 340 1.64 3.99 18.82
C GLU A 340 1.35 2.65 19.50
N ARG A 341 2.38 2.01 20.05
CA ARG A 341 2.29 0.78 20.84
C ARG A 341 2.79 0.99 22.27
N GLU A 342 2.29 0.19 23.22
CA GLU A 342 2.91 0.09 24.54
C GLU A 342 4.18 -0.76 24.47
N ALA A 343 5.23 -0.35 25.18
CA ALA A 343 6.48 -1.12 25.27
C ALA A 343 6.45 -2.11 26.45
N ASP A 344 7.06 -3.30 26.29
CA ASP A 344 7.19 -4.35 27.33
C ASP A 344 7.67 -3.84 28.70
N GLN A 345 8.57 -2.84 28.68
CA GLN A 345 9.15 -2.26 29.90
C GLN A 345 8.34 -1.07 30.48
N GLY A 346 7.20 -0.75 29.85
CA GLY A 346 6.32 0.38 30.16
C GLY A 346 6.69 1.66 29.42
N GLY A 347 5.67 2.38 28.94
CA GLY A 347 5.80 3.55 28.07
C GLY A 347 5.12 3.29 26.72
N THR A 348 5.14 4.28 25.81
CA THR A 348 4.75 4.07 24.41
C THR A 348 5.93 4.31 23.47
N PHE A 349 5.86 3.70 22.30
CA PHE A 349 6.76 3.96 21.18
C PHE A 349 5.96 3.92 19.87
N THR A 350 6.42 4.66 18.86
CA THR A 350 5.86 4.58 17.52
C THR A 350 6.44 3.35 16.83
N TYR A 351 5.66 2.28 16.66
CA TYR A 351 6.03 1.18 15.77
C TYR A 351 5.94 1.65 14.33
N LYS A 352 6.99 1.41 13.55
CA LYS A 352 7.10 1.76 12.13
C LYS A 352 7.52 0.51 11.35
N MET A 353 6.83 0.25 10.25
CA MET A 353 7.11 -0.85 9.33
C MET A 353 7.07 -0.34 7.89
N PHE A 354 7.92 -0.89 7.02
CA PHE A 354 7.73 -0.81 5.57
C PHE A 354 8.06 -2.14 4.87
N LEU A 355 7.30 -2.44 3.82
CA LEU A 355 7.70 -3.43 2.83
C LEU A 355 8.45 -2.71 1.72
N MET A 356 9.55 -3.30 1.27
CA MET A 356 10.27 -2.83 0.09
C MET A 356 10.56 -3.97 -0.87
N VAL A 357 10.62 -3.65 -2.15
CA VAL A 357 10.91 -4.61 -3.21
C VAL A 357 11.96 -4.05 -4.16
N LYS A 358 12.84 -4.93 -4.61
CA LYS A 358 13.90 -4.62 -5.56
C LYS A 358 13.41 -4.70 -7.00
N SER A 359 14.22 -4.16 -7.91
CA SER A 359 14.02 -4.23 -9.36
C SER A 359 13.97 -5.63 -9.98
N ASN A 360 14.36 -6.68 -9.25
CA ASN A 360 14.30 -8.10 -9.65
C ASN A 360 13.32 -8.93 -8.79
N GLY A 361 12.40 -8.27 -8.06
CA GLY A 361 11.41 -8.94 -7.20
C GLY A 361 11.84 -9.21 -5.76
N GLU A 362 13.14 -9.20 -5.42
CA GLU A 362 13.63 -9.45 -4.05
C GLU A 362 12.91 -8.53 -3.03
N MET A 363 12.15 -9.12 -2.10
CA MET A 363 11.29 -8.39 -1.16
C MET A 363 11.86 -8.46 0.26
N LEU A 364 11.71 -7.36 1.01
CA LEU A 364 12.05 -7.30 2.43
C LEU A 364 10.92 -6.64 3.24
N TRP A 365 10.60 -7.24 4.38
CA TRP A 365 9.88 -6.60 5.48
C TRP A 365 10.91 -5.89 6.36
N VAL A 366 10.67 -4.64 6.74
CA VAL A 366 11.57 -3.88 7.63
C VAL A 366 10.75 -3.16 8.69
N ASP A 367 11.13 -3.26 9.97
CA ASP A 367 10.50 -2.50 11.06
C ASP A 367 11.47 -2.04 12.14
N ASN A 368 11.04 -1.12 13.01
CA ASN A 368 11.84 -0.59 14.11
C ASN A 368 11.70 -1.39 15.43
N ASN A 369 11.16 -2.62 15.39
CA ASN A 369 10.98 -3.42 16.60
C ASN A 369 12.24 -4.23 16.93
N GLU A 370 12.94 -3.82 17.99
CA GLU A 370 14.14 -4.47 18.54
C GLU A 370 13.87 -5.79 19.30
N PHE A 371 12.61 -6.15 19.52
CA PHE A 371 12.24 -7.36 20.26
C PHE A 371 11.98 -8.55 19.31
N VAL A 372 12.67 -9.67 19.55
CA VAL A 372 12.46 -10.98 18.87
C VAL A 372 11.20 -11.69 19.41
N ARG A 373 10.16 -10.93 19.78
CA ARG A 373 8.99 -11.44 20.48
C ARG A 373 7.77 -11.53 19.57
N ASP A 374 6.89 -12.44 19.96
CA ASP A 374 5.61 -12.76 19.33
C ASP A 374 4.82 -11.48 19.00
N ALA A 375 4.12 -11.49 17.86
CA ALA A 375 3.34 -10.34 17.41
C ALA A 375 2.04 -10.13 18.19
N GLY A 376 1.65 -11.09 19.01
CA GLY A 376 0.45 -11.05 19.82
C GLY A 376 -0.77 -11.63 19.10
N ASP A 377 -1.39 -12.60 19.77
CA ASP A 377 -2.73 -13.17 19.64
C ASP A 377 -3.39 -13.17 18.24
N TYR A 378 -3.42 -14.37 17.66
CA TYR A 378 -4.38 -14.74 16.60
C TYR A 378 -5.84 -14.93 17.13
N ARG A 379 -6.06 -14.75 18.45
CA ARG A 379 -7.23 -15.29 19.19
C ARG A 379 -8.62 -14.78 18.84
N ASP A 380 -8.74 -13.68 18.09
CA ASP A 380 -10.04 -13.01 17.85
C ASP A 380 -10.44 -12.91 16.36
N ALA A 381 -9.70 -13.53 15.43
CA ALA A 381 -10.19 -13.70 14.06
C ALA A 381 -11.35 -14.72 14.07
N PRO A 382 -12.60 -14.34 13.67
CA PRO A 382 -13.66 -15.31 13.43
C PRO A 382 -13.35 -16.13 12.17
N ALA A 383 -14.33 -16.83 11.61
CA ALA A 383 -14.19 -17.51 10.32
C ALA A 383 -13.86 -16.50 9.19
N GLU A 384 -12.57 -16.28 8.95
CA GLU A 384 -12.05 -15.30 8.01
C GLU A 384 -11.17 -15.96 6.95
N THR A 385 -11.25 -15.44 5.73
CA THR A 385 -10.30 -15.77 4.66
C THR A 385 -9.02 -15.01 4.91
N VAL A 386 -7.91 -15.71 5.17
CA VAL A 386 -6.58 -15.11 5.18
C VAL A 386 -5.88 -15.42 3.87
N PHE A 387 -5.21 -14.41 3.33
CA PHE A 387 -4.50 -14.48 2.08
C PHE A 387 -3.01 -14.39 2.34
N SER A 388 -2.24 -15.32 1.78
CA SER A 388 -0.80 -15.46 1.99
C SER A 388 -0.02 -15.35 0.69
N MET A 389 1.18 -14.78 0.80
CA MET A 389 2.19 -14.71 -0.25
C MET A 389 3.46 -15.39 0.26
N MET A 390 3.83 -16.52 -0.35
CA MET A 390 4.98 -17.35 0.00
C MET A 390 5.69 -17.84 -1.27
N ASP A 391 6.98 -18.18 -1.16
CA ASP A 391 7.71 -18.84 -2.25
C ASP A 391 7.30 -20.32 -2.35
N ASP A 392 7.00 -20.83 -3.55
CA ASP A 392 6.67 -22.24 -3.78
C ASP A 392 7.78 -23.04 -4.49
N ASN A 393 8.93 -22.40 -4.76
CA ASN A 393 10.05 -23.04 -5.46
C ASN A 393 11.07 -23.71 -4.52
N ASP A 394 11.41 -24.98 -4.81
CA ASP A 394 12.49 -25.70 -4.13
C ASP A 394 13.90 -25.32 -4.65
N ASP A 395 14.02 -24.82 -5.89
CA ASP A 395 15.29 -24.52 -6.56
C ASP A 395 15.85 -23.14 -6.15
N GLY A 396 16.85 -23.14 -5.26
CA GLY A 396 17.54 -21.90 -4.85
C GLY A 396 18.14 -21.11 -6.03
N GLY A 397 17.96 -19.80 -6.00
CA GLY A 397 18.18 -18.82 -7.07
C GLY A 397 16.95 -18.47 -7.91
N VAL A 398 15.80 -19.12 -7.67
CA VAL A 398 14.52 -18.89 -8.36
C VAL A 398 13.41 -18.68 -7.33
N VAL A 399 12.74 -17.54 -7.40
CA VAL A 399 11.50 -17.29 -6.65
C VAL A 399 10.30 -17.62 -7.52
N GLU A 400 9.33 -18.33 -6.98
CA GLU A 400 8.01 -18.51 -7.56
C GLU A 400 6.97 -18.19 -6.47
N GLN A 401 6.65 -16.91 -6.28
CA GLN A 401 5.66 -16.53 -5.27
C GLN A 401 4.28 -17.05 -5.65
N MET A 402 3.65 -17.79 -4.75
CA MET A 402 2.26 -18.20 -4.82
C MET A 402 1.37 -17.29 -3.98
N PHE A 403 0.17 -16.99 -4.50
CA PHE A 403 -0.88 -16.29 -3.76
C PHE A 403 -1.99 -17.28 -3.38
N VAL A 404 -2.20 -17.47 -2.08
CA VAL A 404 -3.12 -18.48 -1.53
C VAL A 404 -4.17 -17.80 -0.66
N GLY A 405 -5.45 -18.07 -0.91
CA GLY A 405 -6.54 -17.76 0.04
C GLY A 405 -6.94 -19.01 0.81
N ALA A 406 -6.99 -18.93 2.14
CA ALA A 406 -7.41 -20.00 3.03
C ALA A 406 -8.52 -19.49 3.97
N ASP A 407 -9.66 -20.18 3.98
CA ASP A 407 -10.80 -19.87 4.86
C ASP A 407 -10.63 -20.58 6.21
N PHE A 408 -10.64 -19.85 7.33
CA PHE A 408 -10.40 -20.40 8.66
C PHE A 408 -11.67 -20.61 9.52
N GLU A 409 -12.57 -21.54 9.15
CA GLU A 409 -13.71 -21.89 10.04
C GLU A 409 -13.26 -22.53 11.36
N THR A 410 -13.71 -22.01 12.51
CA THR A 410 -13.33 -22.51 13.86
C THR A 410 -13.98 -23.86 14.24
N THR A 411 -13.74 -24.92 13.45
CA THR A 411 -14.13 -26.32 13.70
C THR A 411 -13.14 -27.32 13.09
N ASP A 412 -13.23 -28.61 13.44
CA ASP A 412 -12.27 -29.69 13.14
C ASP A 412 -12.06 -30.07 11.64
N THR A 413 -12.37 -29.24 10.63
CA THR A 413 -12.16 -29.57 9.19
C THR A 413 -12.25 -28.34 8.26
N TYR A 414 -11.50 -28.31 7.15
CA TYR A 414 -11.36 -27.16 6.23
C TYR A 414 -11.32 -27.59 4.73
N GLU A 415 -11.64 -26.66 3.81
CA GLU A 415 -11.44 -26.76 2.35
C GLU A 415 -10.57 -25.58 1.88
N TYR A 416 -9.69 -25.75 0.87
CA TYR A 416 -8.95 -24.64 0.27
C TYR A 416 -8.90 -24.69 -1.27
N LYS A 417 -8.59 -23.54 -1.90
CA LYS A 417 -8.50 -23.40 -3.36
C LYS A 417 -7.14 -22.88 -3.80
N THR A 418 -6.50 -23.63 -4.68
CA THR A 418 -5.21 -23.28 -5.28
C THR A 418 -5.38 -23.29 -6.80
N TYR A 419 -5.18 -22.14 -7.47
CA TYR A 419 -5.31 -21.97 -8.92
C TYR A 419 -6.59 -22.53 -9.58
N GLY A 420 -7.70 -22.61 -8.85
CA GLY A 420 -9.00 -23.08 -9.34
C GLY A 420 -9.23 -24.59 -9.24
N GLU A 421 -8.26 -25.36 -8.72
CA GLU A 421 -8.51 -26.70 -8.19
C GLU A 421 -8.75 -26.61 -6.67
N ILE A 422 -9.65 -27.46 -6.16
CA ILE A 422 -9.97 -27.57 -4.74
C ILE A 422 -9.15 -28.73 -4.19
N SER A 423 -8.44 -28.48 -3.10
CA SER A 423 -7.76 -29.50 -2.31
C SER A 423 -8.29 -29.44 -0.88
N GLU A 424 -8.43 -30.61 -0.26
CA GLU A 424 -8.94 -30.78 1.11
C GLU A 424 -7.76 -31.06 2.05
N GLY A 425 -7.79 -30.49 3.25
CA GLY A 425 -6.75 -30.67 4.28
C GLY A 425 -7.26 -30.28 5.65
N THR A 426 -6.70 -30.87 6.71
CA THR A 426 -7.19 -30.69 8.08
C THR A 426 -6.23 -29.83 8.90
N VAL A 427 -6.48 -28.53 8.94
CA VAL A 427 -5.96 -27.72 10.06
C VAL A 427 -6.68 -28.18 11.32
N SER A 428 -5.97 -28.26 12.45
CA SER A 428 -6.57 -28.59 13.74
C SER A 428 -6.31 -27.43 14.70
N HIS A 429 -7.36 -26.86 15.28
CA HIS A 429 -7.16 -26.12 16.52
C HIS A 429 -6.75 -27.15 17.57
N PHE A 430 -5.45 -27.23 17.85
CA PHE A 430 -4.95 -28.08 18.92
C PHE A 430 -5.34 -27.44 20.26
N GLU A 431 -6.60 -27.67 20.70
CA GLU A 431 -6.77 -27.98 22.10
C GLU A 431 -5.80 -29.14 22.40
N VAL A 432 -4.70 -28.87 23.11
CA VAL A 432 -3.71 -29.87 23.54
C VAL A 432 -4.29 -30.77 24.66
N ASN A 433 -5.57 -31.09 24.56
CA ASN A 433 -6.36 -31.95 25.45
C ASN A 433 -6.12 -33.45 25.19
N LYS A 434 -5.19 -33.78 24.28
CA LYS A 434 -4.68 -35.12 24.08
C LYS A 434 -3.17 -35.09 23.91
N GLU A 435 -2.50 -34.82 25.02
CA GLU A 435 -1.04 -34.88 25.20
C GLU A 435 -0.37 -35.96 24.32
N PRO A 436 0.52 -35.58 23.38
CA PRO A 436 1.82 -36.21 23.33
C PRO A 436 2.47 -35.97 24.71
N ASP A 437 3.05 -36.99 25.35
CA ASP A 437 3.66 -36.90 26.69
C ASP A 437 4.81 -35.85 26.72
N ALA A 438 4.46 -34.57 26.90
CA ALA A 438 5.29 -33.35 26.80
C ALA A 438 6.14 -33.24 25.50
N PHE A 439 5.71 -32.40 24.56
CA PHE A 439 6.62 -31.83 23.56
C PHE A 439 6.99 -30.39 23.92
N GLU A 440 8.26 -30.06 23.73
CA GLU A 440 8.81 -28.73 23.96
C GLU A 440 9.31 -28.24 22.61
N VAL A 441 8.82 -27.09 22.14
CA VAL A 441 9.27 -26.48 20.88
C VAL A 441 10.65 -25.87 21.16
N ARG A 442 11.68 -26.71 21.05
CA ARG A 442 13.07 -26.33 21.33
C ARG A 442 13.73 -25.78 20.07
N TRP A 443 14.00 -24.48 20.03
CA TRP A 443 14.93 -23.94 19.03
C TRP A 443 16.37 -24.17 19.51
N PHE A 444 17.06 -25.14 18.88
CA PHE A 444 18.42 -25.65 19.15
C PHE A 444 18.75 -26.16 20.58
N ILE A 445 18.28 -25.52 21.65
CA ILE A 445 18.31 -25.97 23.06
C ILE A 445 17.32 -25.21 23.97
N SER A 446 16.79 -24.05 23.57
CA SER A 446 15.86 -23.22 24.37
C SER A 446 14.40 -23.44 23.93
N PRO A 447 13.42 -23.47 24.85
CA PRO A 447 11.99 -23.49 24.48
C PRO A 447 11.54 -22.13 23.93
N LEU A 448 10.94 -22.13 22.72
CA LEU A 448 10.10 -21.04 22.23
C LEU A 448 8.80 -20.98 23.04
N CYS A 449 8.25 -22.14 23.39
CA CYS A 449 7.15 -22.32 24.32
C CYS A 449 7.31 -23.65 25.08
N GLU A 450 7.06 -23.63 26.39
CA GLU A 450 7.16 -24.81 27.26
C GLU A 450 5.75 -25.31 27.60
N PHE A 451 5.21 -26.22 26.78
CA PHE A 451 3.93 -26.89 27.04
C PHE A 451 4.07 -27.93 28.16
N ILE A 452 4.28 -27.46 29.39
CA ILE A 452 4.20 -28.28 30.60
C ILE A 452 2.79 -28.18 31.16
N ASN A 453 2.20 -29.34 31.45
CA ASN A 453 0.91 -29.59 32.10
C ASN A 453 0.35 -28.40 32.91
N GLU A 454 -0.84 -27.93 32.51
CA GLU A 454 -1.58 -26.73 32.97
C GLU A 454 -1.23 -25.40 32.25
N ASN A 455 -1.76 -25.26 31.02
CA ASN A 455 -2.22 -24.02 30.38
C ASN A 455 -1.41 -22.72 30.62
N ASN A 456 -0.12 -22.71 30.29
CA ASN A 456 0.73 -21.53 30.52
C ASN A 456 1.67 -21.13 29.35
N CYS A 457 1.23 -21.32 28.10
CA CYS A 457 1.41 -20.22 27.14
C CYS A 457 0.48 -19.10 27.62
N GLN A 458 1.02 -18.15 28.40
CA GLN A 458 0.18 -17.15 29.09
C GLN A 458 -0.59 -16.25 28.12
N GLN A 459 -0.13 -16.08 26.87
CA GLN A 459 -0.64 -15.03 25.98
C GLN A 459 -0.91 -15.41 24.51
N ASP A 460 -0.52 -16.56 23.96
CA ASP A 460 -0.73 -16.84 22.52
C ASP A 460 -1.03 -18.33 22.22
N GLU A 461 -1.84 -18.64 21.20
CA GLU A 461 -2.11 -20.01 20.71
C GLU A 461 -1.56 -20.21 19.27
N PRO A 462 -0.65 -21.18 19.03
CA PRO A 462 -0.07 -21.41 17.71
C PRO A 462 -1.00 -22.19 16.78
N MET A 463 -1.02 -21.82 15.49
CA MET A 463 -1.73 -22.59 14.47
C MET A 463 -0.92 -23.81 14.04
N ALA A 464 -1.48 -25.00 14.17
CA ALA A 464 -0.86 -26.24 13.71
C ALA A 464 -1.68 -26.89 12.57
N ARG A 465 -1.01 -27.22 11.47
CA ARG A 465 -1.59 -27.93 10.32
C ARG A 465 -0.94 -29.32 10.21
N GLU A 466 -1.77 -30.35 10.08
CA GLU A 466 -1.32 -31.71 9.72
C GLU A 466 -1.81 -32.02 8.30
N ASP A 467 -0.87 -32.19 7.37
CA ASP A 467 -1.24 -32.57 6.00
C ASP A 467 -1.47 -34.09 5.90
N GLU A 468 -2.73 -34.50 5.77
CA GLU A 468 -3.13 -35.90 5.53
C GLU A 468 -2.86 -36.33 4.07
N GLY A 469 -1.57 -36.44 3.69
CA GLY A 469 -1.16 -36.71 2.30
C GLY A 469 0.07 -37.62 2.13
N ASN A 470 -0.14 -38.95 2.16
CA ASN A 470 0.83 -40.02 1.80
C ASN A 470 2.11 -40.18 2.67
N GLU A 471 2.13 -41.25 3.48
CA GLU A 471 3.29 -41.89 4.16
C GLU A 471 4.17 -41.05 5.11
N ASN A 472 4.28 -39.73 4.92
CA ASN A 472 4.92 -38.77 5.82
C ASN A 472 3.86 -37.75 6.28
N MET A 473 3.57 -37.70 7.59
CA MET A 473 2.78 -36.61 8.16
C MET A 473 3.72 -35.45 8.46
N HIS A 474 3.58 -34.37 7.70
CA HIS A 474 4.30 -33.12 7.96
C HIS A 474 3.42 -32.25 8.87
N THR A 475 3.93 -31.91 10.04
CA THR A 475 3.33 -30.91 10.93
C THR A 475 3.92 -29.56 10.57
N HIS A 476 3.07 -28.60 10.22
CA HIS A 476 3.45 -27.20 10.07
C HIS A 476 2.96 -26.43 11.29
N VAL A 477 3.78 -25.54 11.82
CA VAL A 477 3.41 -24.63 12.92
C VAL A 477 3.59 -23.20 12.45
N TYR A 478 2.48 -22.49 12.31
CA TYR A 478 2.44 -21.11 11.86
C TYR A 478 2.45 -20.16 13.06
N LEU A 479 3.43 -19.27 13.09
CA LEU A 479 3.69 -18.34 14.19
C LEU A 479 3.73 -16.90 13.67
N PRO A 480 2.70 -16.07 13.94
CA PRO A 480 2.72 -14.65 13.65
C PRO A 480 3.84 -13.95 14.41
N TYR A 481 4.80 -13.38 13.67
CA TYR A 481 6.06 -12.88 14.23
C TYR A 481 6.23 -11.37 14.12
N ARG A 482 5.51 -10.74 13.17
CA ARG A 482 5.21 -9.30 13.18
C ARG A 482 3.77 -9.06 12.73
N THR A 483 3.14 -8.02 13.27
CA THR A 483 1.86 -7.47 12.80
C THR A 483 2.07 -6.00 12.48
N ALA A 484 1.46 -5.50 11.41
CA ALA A 484 1.52 -4.11 10.96
C ALA A 484 0.22 -3.77 10.21
N GLY A 485 -0.75 -3.19 10.93
CA GLY A 485 -2.09 -2.95 10.41
C GLY A 485 -2.79 -4.26 10.04
N GLN A 486 -3.09 -4.43 8.75
CA GLN A 486 -3.67 -5.67 8.22
C GLN A 486 -2.61 -6.68 7.74
N LEU A 487 -1.32 -6.37 7.78
CA LEU A 487 -0.26 -7.30 7.38
C LEU A 487 0.32 -8.04 8.57
N GLN A 488 0.67 -9.31 8.36
CA GLN A 488 1.42 -10.12 9.30
C GLN A 488 2.60 -10.78 8.59
N LEU A 489 3.76 -10.78 9.24
CA LEU A 489 4.88 -11.65 8.91
C LEU A 489 4.70 -12.94 9.70
N VAL A 490 4.71 -14.08 9.02
CA VAL A 490 4.46 -15.39 9.63
C VAL A 490 5.63 -16.31 9.35
N TRP A 491 5.99 -17.08 10.38
CA TRP A 491 6.98 -18.14 10.31
C TRP A 491 6.29 -19.50 10.21
N ASP A 492 6.69 -20.31 9.23
CA ASP A 492 6.30 -21.73 9.10
C ASP A 492 7.44 -22.62 9.60
N TRP A 493 7.19 -23.29 10.72
CA TRP A 493 8.14 -24.22 11.34
C TRP A 493 7.71 -25.68 11.15
N LYS A 494 8.65 -26.50 10.63
CA LYS A 494 8.49 -27.95 10.42
C LYS A 494 9.31 -28.72 11.48
N PRO A 495 8.68 -29.38 12.48
CA PRO A 495 9.41 -29.96 13.62
C PRO A 495 10.24 -31.22 13.30
N TYR A 496 9.83 -31.99 12.29
CA TYR A 496 10.24 -33.39 12.12
C TYR A 496 11.09 -33.67 10.88
N ASP A 497 11.17 -32.69 9.98
CA ASP A 497 11.94 -32.77 8.75
C ASP A 497 13.16 -31.86 8.85
N ASN A 498 14.26 -32.23 8.19
CA ASN A 498 15.39 -31.30 8.00
C ASN A 498 15.11 -30.34 6.83
N GLU A 499 13.83 -29.98 6.67
CA GLU A 499 13.34 -29.09 5.63
C GLU A 499 13.52 -27.63 6.04
N ARG A 500 13.39 -26.75 5.06
CA ARG A 500 13.53 -25.30 5.23
C ARG A 500 12.37 -24.77 6.06
N GLU A 501 12.70 -23.92 7.03
CA GLU A 501 11.73 -23.05 7.70
C GLU A 501 11.36 -21.94 6.71
N MET A 502 10.09 -21.52 6.60
CA MET A 502 9.68 -20.47 5.64
C MET A 502 9.16 -19.21 6.33
N LEU A 503 9.37 -18.04 5.71
CA LEU A 503 8.73 -16.78 6.07
C LEU A 503 7.76 -16.39 4.96
N PHE A 504 6.57 -15.95 5.33
CA PHE A 504 5.56 -15.46 4.38
C PHE A 504 4.80 -14.27 4.94
N ILE A 505 4.18 -13.49 4.04
CA ILE A 505 3.29 -12.39 4.44
C ILE A 505 1.85 -12.87 4.34
N GLN A 506 1.01 -12.56 5.33
CA GLN A 506 -0.43 -12.79 5.27
C GLN A 506 -1.27 -11.56 5.61
N SER A 507 -2.54 -11.57 5.21
CA SER A 507 -3.54 -10.56 5.56
C SER A 507 -4.97 -11.11 5.46
N PRO A 508 -5.92 -10.66 6.31
CA PRO A 508 -7.35 -10.82 6.03
C PRO A 508 -7.81 -10.02 4.80
N SER A 509 -7.04 -9.01 4.37
CA SER A 509 -7.30 -8.28 3.12
C SER A 509 -6.60 -8.95 1.93
N GLY A 510 -7.36 -9.78 1.21
CA GLY A 510 -6.87 -10.41 -0.01
C GLY A 510 -6.54 -9.43 -1.13
N GLN A 511 -7.11 -8.22 -1.08
CA GLN A 511 -6.70 -7.16 -2.00
C GLN A 511 -5.38 -6.51 -1.60
N LEU A 512 -5.10 -6.33 -0.30
CA LEU A 512 -3.82 -5.80 0.15
C LEU A 512 -2.66 -6.72 -0.27
N ILE A 513 -2.76 -8.02 0.04
CA ILE A 513 -1.75 -9.00 -0.40
C ILE A 513 -1.75 -9.14 -1.92
N GLY A 514 -2.92 -9.15 -2.58
CA GLY A 514 -3.01 -9.19 -4.04
C GLY A 514 -2.33 -7.99 -4.73
N ASN A 515 -2.39 -6.80 -4.14
CA ASN A 515 -1.71 -5.59 -4.62
C ASN A 515 -0.18 -5.71 -4.43
N ILE A 516 0.28 -6.13 -3.25
CA ILE A 516 1.71 -6.38 -2.96
C ILE A 516 2.28 -7.45 -3.91
N PHE A 517 1.55 -8.55 -4.08
CA PHE A 517 1.88 -9.65 -4.99
C PHE A 517 1.94 -9.22 -6.46
N SER A 518 1.02 -8.35 -6.89
CA SER A 518 1.02 -7.80 -8.25
C SER A 518 2.20 -6.86 -8.50
N GLU A 519 2.55 -6.02 -7.50
CA GLU A 519 3.75 -5.19 -7.56
C GLU A 519 5.02 -6.06 -7.61
N PHE A 520 5.13 -7.10 -6.77
CA PHE A 520 6.19 -8.11 -6.84
C PHE A 520 6.29 -8.73 -8.24
N GLN A 521 5.21 -9.32 -8.76
CA GLN A 521 5.20 -10.01 -10.06
C GLN A 521 5.51 -9.08 -11.25
N SER A 522 5.27 -7.77 -11.10
CA SER A 522 5.62 -6.79 -12.15
C SER A 522 7.12 -6.51 -12.27
N ARG A 523 7.91 -6.92 -11.27
CA ARG A 523 9.34 -6.66 -11.10
C ARG A 523 10.19 -7.92 -11.07
N ASP A 524 9.59 -9.03 -10.64
CA ASP A 524 10.19 -10.36 -10.69
C ASP A 524 10.61 -10.73 -12.12
N ASP A 525 11.91 -10.89 -12.33
CA ASP A 525 12.49 -11.36 -13.59
C ASP A 525 12.87 -12.85 -13.57
N GLY A 526 12.48 -13.55 -12.49
CA GLY A 526 12.82 -14.94 -12.21
C GLY A 526 14.25 -15.14 -11.74
N THR A 527 14.95 -14.09 -11.28
CA THR A 527 16.34 -14.20 -10.79
C THR A 527 16.57 -13.45 -9.48
N GLN A 528 16.93 -14.16 -8.41
CA GLN A 528 17.51 -13.51 -7.23
C GLN A 528 19.00 -13.18 -7.41
N GLY A 529 19.44 -12.15 -6.71
CA GLY A 529 20.86 -11.90 -6.51
C GLY A 529 21.46 -12.97 -5.61
N THR A 530 22.42 -13.74 -6.13
CA THR A 530 23.08 -14.86 -5.41
C THR A 530 24.11 -14.41 -4.36
N ASN A 531 23.87 -13.28 -3.68
CA ASN A 531 24.83 -12.56 -2.86
C ASN A 531 24.37 -12.38 -1.42
#